data_AF-A0A7D9L365-F1
#
_entry.id   AF-A0A7D9L365-F1
#
_cell.length_a   1.000
_cell.length_b   1.000
_cell.length_c   1.000
_cell.angle_alpha   90.00
_cell.angle_beta   90.00
_cell.angle_gamma   90.00
#
_symmetry.space_group_name_H-M   'P 1'
#
loop_
_entity.id
_entity.type
_entity.pdbx_description
1 polymer ?
#
loop_
_entity_poly.entity_id
_entity_poly.type
_entity_poly.pdbx_seq_one_letter_code
_entity_poly.pdbx_strand_id
1 'polypeptide(L)'
;MATPKKEYYRKPLPSSCIDFASTEGKNIFKEALNEGTMDCFFILSSQFRTQDEPAYCGLSTLVMVLNALSVDPGKVWKAPWRWYHESMLDCCVPLEVAKKEGITLFHFSCLAMCNGLDVDMVQALPTATVVEFRDVVKRVTQCESQVLVCSYSREVLGQMGDGHFSPIGGYHSGRDLVLIFDVARFKYPPHWVTVDVLWRAMKGLIVDLGQ
;
A
#
# COMPACT_ATOMS: atom_id res chain seq x y z
N MET A 1 -20.22 25.10 -26.31
CA MET A 1 -19.41 23.86 -26.35
C MET A 1 -19.00 23.54 -24.93
N ALA A 2 -19.25 22.33 -24.44
CA ALA A 2 -18.81 21.94 -23.10
C ALA A 2 -17.29 21.96 -23.02
N THR A 3 -16.72 22.54 -21.98
CA THR A 3 -15.28 22.52 -21.73
C THR A 3 -14.83 21.06 -21.67
N PRO A 4 -13.84 20.62 -22.46
CA PRO A 4 -13.39 19.24 -22.41
C PRO A 4 -12.94 18.91 -20.98
N LYS A 5 -13.43 17.78 -20.47
CA LYS A 5 -13.05 17.30 -19.14
C LYS A 5 -11.53 17.07 -19.13
N LYS A 6 -10.89 17.49 -18.04
CA LYS A 6 -9.44 17.29 -17.88
C LYS A 6 -9.17 15.80 -17.67
N GLU A 7 -8.41 15.19 -18.58
CA GLU A 7 -8.04 13.79 -18.55
C GLU A 7 -6.54 13.63 -18.25
N TYR A 8 -6.14 12.48 -17.71
CA TYR A 8 -4.75 12.17 -17.37
C TYR A 8 -4.39 10.74 -17.78
N TYR A 9 -3.19 10.56 -18.35
CA TYR A 9 -2.56 9.25 -18.54
C TYR A 9 -1.27 9.21 -17.73
N ARG A 10 -1.31 8.50 -16.59
CA ARG A 10 -0.21 8.41 -15.62
C ARG A 10 0.29 9.78 -15.11
N LYS A 11 1.24 9.73 -14.18
CA LYS A 11 2.02 10.87 -13.72
C LYS A 11 3.49 10.47 -13.65
N PRO A 12 4.42 11.38 -14.00
CA PRO A 12 5.84 11.12 -13.81
C PRO A 12 6.12 10.98 -12.32
N LEU A 13 6.97 10.03 -11.95
CA LEU A 13 7.46 9.92 -10.58
C LEU A 13 8.31 11.17 -10.25
N PRO A 14 8.14 11.76 -9.05
CA PRO A 14 9.01 12.82 -8.57
C PRO A 14 10.42 12.29 -8.27
N SER A 15 11.41 13.18 -8.14
CA SER A 15 12.82 12.81 -7.88
C SER A 15 13.06 12.12 -6.53
N SER A 16 12.09 12.18 -5.61
CA SER A 16 12.06 11.44 -4.35
C SER A 16 11.79 9.94 -4.54
N CYS A 17 11.38 9.51 -5.74
CA CYS A 17 10.95 8.16 -6.06
C CYS A 17 11.82 7.59 -7.20
N ILE A 18 12.26 6.34 -7.06
CA ILE A 18 12.98 5.61 -8.11
C ILE A 18 12.03 4.59 -8.72
N ASP A 19 11.77 4.68 -10.03
CA ASP A 19 10.92 3.73 -10.74
C ASP A 19 11.47 2.30 -10.60
N PHE A 20 10.65 1.36 -10.12
CA PHE A 20 11.00 -0.04 -10.00
C PHE A 20 11.47 -0.66 -11.32
N ALA A 21 10.88 -0.24 -12.45
CA ALA A 21 11.21 -0.79 -13.77
C ALA A 21 12.46 -0.16 -14.41
N SER A 22 13.01 0.91 -13.82
CA SER A 22 14.25 1.54 -14.29
C SER A 22 15.46 0.63 -14.10
N THR A 23 16.58 0.96 -14.78
CA THR A 23 17.86 0.24 -14.58
C THR A 23 18.30 0.28 -13.12
N GLU A 24 18.17 1.45 -12.47
CA GLU A 24 18.50 1.60 -11.06
C GLU A 24 17.57 0.80 -10.16
N GLY A 25 16.25 0.89 -10.36
CA GLY A 25 15.25 0.14 -9.59
C GLY A 25 15.43 -1.37 -9.66
N LYS A 26 15.82 -1.89 -10.84
CA LYS A 26 16.16 -3.31 -11.03
C LYS A 26 17.44 -3.73 -10.31
N ASN A 27 18.44 -2.84 -10.22
CA ASN A 27 19.67 -3.13 -9.48
C ASN A 27 19.40 -3.14 -7.97
N ILE A 28 18.65 -2.16 -7.46
CA ILE A 28 18.18 -2.13 -6.07
C ILE A 28 17.41 -3.40 -5.73
N PHE A 29 16.50 -3.85 -6.61
CA PHE A 29 15.77 -5.10 -6.41
C PHE A 29 16.70 -6.31 -6.28
N LYS A 30 17.71 -6.45 -7.15
CA LYS A 30 18.67 -7.57 -7.09
C LYS A 30 19.50 -7.52 -5.81
N GLU A 31 19.96 -6.34 -5.43
CA GLU A 31 20.71 -6.11 -4.19
C GLU A 31 19.85 -6.53 -2.97
N ALA A 32 18.63 -6.02 -2.87
CA ALA A 32 17.69 -6.34 -1.79
C ALA A 32 17.28 -7.83 -1.76
N LEU A 33 17.10 -8.46 -2.93
CA LEU A 33 16.79 -9.88 -3.02
C LEU A 33 17.95 -10.73 -2.49
N ASN A 34 19.19 -10.36 -2.81
CA ASN A 34 20.38 -11.02 -2.27
C ASN A 34 20.57 -10.75 -0.76
N GLU A 35 20.06 -9.63 -0.24
CA GLU A 35 20.00 -9.33 1.20
C GLU A 35 18.92 -10.12 1.96
N GLY A 36 18.02 -10.82 1.23
CA GLY A 36 16.92 -11.59 1.81
C GLY A 36 15.76 -10.74 2.33
N THR A 37 15.66 -9.47 1.93
CA THR A 37 14.64 -8.50 2.41
C THR A 37 13.55 -8.25 1.35
N MET A 38 13.25 -9.28 0.57
CA MET A 38 12.28 -9.24 -0.54
C MET A 38 11.31 -10.42 -0.51
N ASP A 39 11.24 -11.22 0.55
CA ASP A 39 10.43 -12.46 0.53
C ASP A 39 8.93 -12.16 0.36
N CYS A 40 8.43 -11.10 1.03
CA CYS A 40 7.04 -10.66 0.86
C CYS A 40 6.72 -10.22 -0.59
N PHE A 41 7.71 -9.90 -1.42
CA PHE A 41 7.53 -9.52 -2.82
C PHE A 41 6.81 -10.60 -3.61
N PHE A 42 7.17 -11.88 -3.42
CA PHE A 42 6.69 -12.96 -4.26
C PHE A 42 5.18 -13.19 -4.09
N ILE A 43 4.72 -13.21 -2.84
CA ILE A 43 3.31 -13.33 -2.53
C ILE A 43 2.52 -12.07 -2.95
N LEU A 44 3.07 -10.87 -2.77
CA LEU A 44 2.40 -9.62 -3.15
C LEU A 44 2.33 -9.43 -4.66
N SER A 45 3.41 -9.75 -5.39
CA SER A 45 3.49 -9.62 -6.85
C SER A 45 2.48 -10.52 -7.56
N SER A 46 2.24 -11.71 -6.99
CA SER A 46 1.26 -12.66 -7.47
C SER A 46 -0.18 -12.16 -7.30
N GLN A 47 -0.40 -11.16 -6.43
CA GLN A 47 -1.70 -10.55 -6.14
C GLN A 47 -1.83 -9.10 -6.63
N PHE A 48 -0.81 -8.58 -7.33
CA PHE A 48 -0.76 -7.17 -7.63
C PHE A 48 -1.87 -6.74 -8.60
N ARG A 49 -2.71 -5.82 -8.15
CA ARG A 49 -3.93 -5.40 -8.85
C ARG A 49 -4.04 -3.88 -8.93
N THR A 50 -4.85 -3.41 -9.88
CA THR A 50 -5.20 -2.00 -9.99
C THR A 50 -6.45 -1.76 -9.15
N GLN A 51 -6.52 -0.65 -8.44
CA GLN A 51 -7.73 -0.26 -7.73
C GLN A 51 -8.90 0.03 -8.69
N ASP A 52 -10.08 -0.51 -8.39
CA ASP A 52 -11.25 -0.42 -9.25
C ASP A 52 -11.83 1.00 -9.29
N GLU A 53 -11.71 1.75 -8.20
CA GLU A 53 -12.18 3.13 -8.07
C GLU A 53 -11.04 4.04 -7.58
N PRO A 54 -11.00 5.34 -7.94
CA PRO A 54 -9.96 6.25 -7.48
C PRO A 54 -9.81 6.39 -5.96
N ALA A 55 -10.88 6.18 -5.19
CA ALA A 55 -10.87 6.23 -3.72
C ALA A 55 -10.56 4.88 -3.04
N TYR A 56 -10.50 3.79 -3.80
CA TYR A 56 -10.42 2.42 -3.29
C TYR A 56 -9.01 1.93 -2.95
N CYS A 57 -8.00 2.80 -2.88
CA CYS A 57 -6.63 2.37 -2.59
C CYS A 57 -6.50 1.51 -1.31
N GLY A 58 -7.25 1.83 -0.26
CA GLY A 58 -7.32 1.03 0.96
C GLY A 58 -7.93 -0.35 0.76
N LEU A 59 -9.11 -0.44 0.13
CA LEU A 59 -9.78 -1.71 -0.17
C LEU A 59 -8.91 -2.60 -1.07
N SER A 60 -8.34 -2.00 -2.11
CA SER A 60 -7.46 -2.68 -3.05
C SER A 60 -6.20 -3.24 -2.40
N THR A 61 -5.60 -2.47 -1.51
CA THR A 61 -4.45 -2.90 -0.72
C THR A 61 -4.83 -4.07 0.19
N LEU A 62 -5.96 -4.01 0.87
CA LEU A 62 -6.42 -5.09 1.74
C LEU A 62 -6.75 -6.38 0.94
N VAL A 63 -7.35 -6.27 -0.25
CA VAL A 63 -7.56 -7.42 -1.14
C VAL A 63 -6.22 -8.07 -1.52
N MET A 64 -5.18 -7.28 -1.79
CA MET A 64 -3.84 -7.85 -2.04
C MET A 64 -3.33 -8.62 -0.83
N VAL A 65 -3.43 -8.04 0.38
CA VAL A 65 -2.99 -8.68 1.62
C VAL A 65 -3.72 -10.00 1.88
N LEU A 66 -5.05 -9.99 1.82
CA LEU A 66 -5.88 -11.17 2.09
C LEU A 66 -5.57 -12.31 1.12
N ASN A 67 -5.47 -12.02 -0.18
CA ASN A 67 -5.12 -13.05 -1.17
C ASN A 67 -3.65 -13.49 -1.05
N ALA A 68 -2.72 -12.60 -0.70
CA ALA A 68 -1.30 -12.94 -0.56
C ALA A 68 -1.07 -13.89 0.62
N LEU A 69 -1.82 -13.67 1.72
CA LEU A 69 -1.85 -14.54 2.89
C LEU A 69 -2.77 -15.75 2.72
N SER A 70 -3.32 -15.97 1.51
CA SER A 70 -4.19 -17.10 1.18
C SER A 70 -5.41 -17.26 2.09
N VAL A 71 -5.99 -16.14 2.54
CA VAL A 71 -7.23 -16.15 3.31
C VAL A 71 -8.40 -16.50 2.39
N ASP A 72 -9.16 -17.53 2.77
CA ASP A 72 -10.36 -17.95 2.06
C ASP A 72 -11.54 -17.04 2.42
N PRO A 73 -12.15 -16.31 1.47
CA PRO A 73 -13.27 -15.42 1.77
C PRO A 73 -14.54 -16.16 2.21
N GLY A 74 -14.61 -17.48 2.07
CA GLY A 74 -15.82 -18.26 2.38
C GLY A 74 -17.02 -17.98 1.44
N LYS A 75 -16.86 -17.04 0.51
CA LYS A 75 -17.86 -16.52 -0.42
C LYS A 75 -17.36 -16.64 -1.85
N VAL A 76 -18.26 -17.04 -2.75
CA VAL A 76 -17.99 -17.06 -4.19
C VAL A 76 -17.86 -15.63 -4.70
N TRP A 77 -16.76 -15.34 -5.40
CA TRP A 77 -16.59 -14.10 -6.16
C TRP A 77 -17.26 -14.22 -7.51
N LYS A 78 -16.84 -15.22 -8.29
CA LYS A 78 -17.36 -15.54 -9.62
C LYS A 78 -17.36 -17.05 -9.73
N ALA A 79 -18.53 -17.66 -9.86
CA ALA A 79 -18.68 -19.11 -9.81
C ALA A 79 -17.74 -19.82 -10.83
N PRO A 80 -17.06 -20.91 -10.44
CA PRO A 80 -17.06 -21.57 -9.11
C PRO A 80 -16.04 -21.00 -8.10
N TRP A 81 -15.38 -19.88 -8.41
CA TRP A 81 -14.21 -19.38 -7.71
C TRP A 81 -14.52 -18.53 -6.48
N ARG A 82 -13.82 -18.82 -5.39
CA ARG A 82 -13.73 -17.99 -4.19
C ARG A 82 -12.42 -17.21 -4.25
N TRP A 83 -12.50 -15.90 -4.15
CA TRP A 83 -11.35 -15.01 -4.19
C TRP A 83 -11.72 -13.66 -3.60
N TYR A 84 -10.81 -12.99 -2.88
CA TYR A 84 -11.14 -11.66 -2.39
C TYR A 84 -11.20 -10.66 -3.54
N HIS A 85 -12.23 -9.81 -3.48
CA HIS A 85 -12.46 -8.69 -4.37
C HIS A 85 -12.94 -7.49 -3.54
N GLU A 86 -12.75 -6.27 -4.05
CA GLU A 86 -13.04 -5.03 -3.30
C GLU A 86 -14.51 -4.94 -2.88
N SER A 87 -15.40 -5.47 -3.71
CA SER A 87 -16.83 -5.57 -3.46
C SER A 87 -17.24 -6.51 -2.31
N MET A 88 -16.27 -7.10 -1.60
CA MET A 88 -16.51 -7.96 -0.43
C MET A 88 -16.09 -7.29 0.89
N LEU A 89 -15.51 -6.08 0.84
CA LEU A 89 -14.96 -5.39 2.00
C LEU A 89 -15.92 -4.32 2.54
N ASP A 90 -17.09 -4.74 3.00
CA ASP A 90 -18.20 -3.88 3.39
C ASP A 90 -18.62 -3.98 4.88
N CYS A 91 -17.89 -4.75 5.69
CA CYS A 91 -18.26 -5.05 7.08
C CYS A 91 -18.15 -3.85 8.06
N CYS A 92 -17.31 -2.85 7.76
CA CYS A 92 -17.03 -1.72 8.67
C CYS A 92 -17.36 -0.35 8.07
N VAL A 93 -17.48 -0.26 6.74
CA VAL A 93 -17.83 0.96 6.02
C VAL A 93 -18.59 0.56 4.76
N PRO A 94 -19.74 1.19 4.44
CA PRO A 94 -20.44 0.92 3.20
C PRO A 94 -19.58 1.26 1.99
N LEU A 95 -19.57 0.39 0.98
CA LEU A 95 -18.77 0.60 -0.25
C LEU A 95 -19.09 1.91 -0.96
N GLU A 96 -20.35 2.36 -0.92
CA GLU A 96 -20.76 3.65 -1.51
C GLU A 96 -20.16 4.87 -0.80
N VAL A 97 -19.86 4.75 0.50
CA VAL A 97 -19.14 5.77 1.27
C VAL A 97 -17.65 5.69 0.94
N ALA A 98 -17.06 4.48 1.01
CA ALA A 98 -15.66 4.26 0.67
C ALA A 98 -15.30 4.71 -0.76
N LYS A 99 -16.25 4.61 -1.70
CA LYS A 99 -16.08 5.03 -3.09
C LYS A 99 -15.97 6.54 -3.25
N LYS A 100 -16.58 7.30 -2.34
CA LYS A 100 -16.57 8.78 -2.35
C LYS A 100 -15.43 9.34 -1.52
N GLU A 101 -15.20 8.77 -0.35
CA GLU A 101 -14.37 9.37 0.71
C GLU A 101 -13.07 8.59 0.96
N GLY A 102 -12.95 7.37 0.43
CA GLY A 102 -11.88 6.45 0.80
C GLY A 102 -12.12 5.85 2.18
N ILE A 103 -11.05 5.34 2.80
CA ILE A 103 -11.11 4.74 4.13
C ILE A 103 -9.99 5.27 5.03
N THR A 104 -10.25 5.34 6.33
CA THR A 104 -9.26 5.72 7.35
C THR A 104 -8.40 4.52 7.75
N LEU A 105 -7.33 4.75 8.51
CA LEU A 105 -6.53 3.65 9.09
C LEU A 105 -7.38 2.76 10.01
N PHE A 106 -8.33 3.34 10.77
CA PHE A 106 -9.26 2.58 11.61
C PHE A 106 -10.20 1.69 10.77
N HIS A 107 -10.76 2.23 9.68
CA HIS A 107 -11.55 1.43 8.75
C HIS A 107 -10.73 0.30 8.14
N PHE A 108 -9.47 0.56 7.73
CA PHE A 108 -8.58 -0.47 7.19
C PHE A 108 -8.36 -1.60 8.21
N SER A 109 -8.02 -1.26 9.45
CA SER A 109 -7.82 -2.22 10.54
C SER A 109 -9.09 -3.04 10.83
N CYS A 110 -10.24 -2.38 10.93
CA CYS A 110 -11.53 -3.04 11.14
C CYS A 110 -11.88 -4.02 10.01
N LEU A 111 -11.72 -3.60 8.76
CA LEU A 111 -11.95 -4.45 7.57
C LEU A 111 -11.00 -5.65 7.56
N ALA A 112 -9.74 -5.47 7.94
CA ALA A 112 -8.77 -6.56 8.01
C ALA A 112 -9.14 -7.59 9.09
N MET A 113 -9.47 -7.13 10.30
CA MET A 113 -9.89 -7.99 11.42
C MET A 113 -11.18 -8.75 11.10
N CYS A 114 -12.19 -8.08 10.54
CA CYS A 114 -13.47 -8.73 10.22
C CYS A 114 -13.33 -9.80 9.12
N ASN A 115 -12.26 -9.74 8.31
CA ASN A 115 -11.93 -10.71 7.27
C ASN A 115 -10.91 -11.76 7.74
N GLY A 116 -10.68 -11.88 9.05
CA GLY A 116 -9.92 -12.98 9.64
C GLY A 116 -8.42 -12.78 9.73
N LEU A 117 -7.92 -11.55 9.55
CA LEU A 117 -6.51 -11.22 9.82
C LEU A 117 -6.30 -10.84 11.29
N ASP A 118 -5.13 -11.20 11.82
CA ASP A 118 -4.56 -10.56 13.00
C ASP A 118 -3.88 -9.25 12.59
N VAL A 119 -4.11 -8.17 13.34
CA VAL A 119 -3.74 -6.81 12.92
C VAL A 119 -3.03 -6.06 14.04
N ASP A 120 -1.77 -5.71 13.79
CA ASP A 120 -1.02 -4.74 14.58
C ASP A 120 -1.10 -3.36 13.90
N MET A 121 -1.99 -2.49 14.40
CA MET A 121 -2.18 -1.15 13.85
C MET A 121 -1.34 -0.13 14.62
N VAL A 122 -0.34 0.43 13.94
CA VAL A 122 0.55 1.45 14.50
C VAL A 122 0.29 2.81 13.86
N GLN A 123 0.05 3.83 14.68
CA GLN A 123 0.03 5.23 14.26
C GLN A 123 1.41 5.86 14.46
N ALA A 124 1.83 6.72 13.53
CA ALA A 124 3.11 7.45 13.59
C ALA A 124 3.07 8.61 14.61
N LEU A 125 2.67 8.31 15.85
CA LEU A 125 2.53 9.26 16.95
C LEU A 125 3.86 9.96 17.27
N PRO A 126 3.85 11.12 17.96
CA PRO A 126 5.07 11.83 18.34
C PRO A 126 6.09 11.00 19.13
N THR A 127 5.63 9.97 19.85
CA THR A 127 6.48 9.04 20.62
C THR A 127 7.13 7.94 19.78
N ALA A 128 6.63 7.68 18.58
CA ALA A 128 7.17 6.65 17.69
C ALA A 128 8.38 7.19 16.92
N THR A 129 9.31 6.30 16.59
CA THR A 129 10.58 6.64 15.94
C THR A 129 10.73 6.00 14.56
N VAL A 130 11.53 6.64 13.70
CA VAL A 130 11.89 6.06 12.38
C VAL A 130 12.71 4.78 12.53
N VAL A 131 13.41 4.62 13.66
CA VAL A 131 14.21 3.42 13.95
C VAL A 131 13.30 2.23 14.16
N GLU A 132 12.27 2.35 15.02
CA GLU A 132 11.28 1.30 15.23
C GLU A 132 10.55 0.94 13.92
N PHE A 133 10.19 1.95 13.11
CA PHE A 133 9.57 1.70 11.81
C PHE A 133 10.50 0.91 10.88
N ARG A 134 11.79 1.26 10.82
CA ARG A 134 12.79 0.54 10.01
C ARG A 134 12.97 -0.91 10.46
N ASP A 135 12.93 -1.17 11.76
CA ASP A 135 12.99 -2.52 12.31
C ASP A 135 11.77 -3.37 11.92
N VAL A 136 10.57 -2.77 11.92
CA VAL A 136 9.34 -3.41 11.42
C VAL A 136 9.44 -3.70 9.92
N VAL A 137 9.86 -2.72 9.11
CA VAL A 137 10.06 -2.88 7.67
C VAL A 137 11.01 -4.05 7.39
N LYS A 138 12.16 -4.07 8.04
CA LYS A 138 13.16 -5.14 7.84
C LYS A 138 12.59 -6.50 8.22
N ARG A 139 11.97 -6.63 9.40
CA ARG A 139 11.40 -7.90 9.87
C ARG A 139 10.31 -8.44 8.93
N VAL A 140 9.36 -7.60 8.54
CA VAL A 140 8.18 -8.04 7.77
C VAL A 140 8.55 -8.37 6.33
N THR A 141 9.51 -7.66 5.73
CA THR A 141 9.94 -7.91 4.35
C THR A 141 10.77 -9.19 4.17
N GLN A 142 11.21 -9.82 5.26
CA GLN A 142 11.93 -11.09 5.29
C GLN A 142 11.00 -12.31 5.47
N CYS A 143 9.69 -12.15 5.40
CA CYS A 143 8.75 -13.27 5.59
C CYS A 143 7.55 -13.18 4.64
N GLU A 144 6.88 -14.31 4.47
CA GLU A 144 5.67 -14.44 3.64
C GLU A 144 4.39 -14.59 4.48
N SER A 145 4.50 -14.66 5.82
CA SER A 145 3.36 -14.82 6.73
C SER A 145 2.82 -13.49 7.25
N GLN A 146 3.46 -12.37 6.93
CA GLN A 146 3.04 -11.03 7.33
C GLN A 146 3.19 -10.07 6.16
N VAL A 147 2.36 -9.02 6.13
CA VAL A 147 2.46 -7.95 5.14
C VAL A 147 2.41 -6.61 5.86
N LEU A 148 3.36 -5.73 5.54
CA LEU A 148 3.36 -4.36 6.01
C LEU A 148 2.58 -3.50 5.02
N VAL A 149 1.61 -2.75 5.53
CA VAL A 149 0.84 -1.75 4.77
C VAL A 149 1.09 -0.38 5.37
N CYS A 150 1.33 0.62 4.52
CA CYS A 150 1.48 2.00 4.94
C CYS A 150 0.29 2.83 4.45
N SER A 151 -0.26 3.65 5.36
CA SER A 151 -1.12 4.79 5.05
C SER A 151 -0.27 6.05 5.08
N TYR A 152 -0.14 6.76 3.96
CA TYR A 152 0.78 7.88 3.83
C TYR A 152 0.23 8.99 2.93
N SER A 153 0.69 10.23 3.15
CA SER A 153 0.38 11.36 2.27
C SER A 153 1.28 11.35 1.03
N ARG A 154 0.67 11.34 -0.16
CA ARG A 154 1.38 11.48 -1.43
C ARG A 154 2.08 12.82 -1.59
N GLU A 155 1.57 13.87 -0.97
CA GLU A 155 2.13 15.22 -1.05
C GLU A 155 3.58 15.25 -0.52
N VAL A 156 3.85 14.55 0.58
CA VAL A 156 5.21 14.46 1.16
C VAL A 156 6.20 13.77 0.23
N LEU A 157 5.71 12.86 -0.63
CA LEU A 157 6.51 12.22 -1.68
C LEU A 157 6.62 13.13 -2.92
N GLY A 158 5.90 14.25 -3.02
CA GLY A 158 5.82 15.06 -4.24
C GLY A 158 4.94 14.44 -5.33
N GLN A 159 4.05 13.53 -4.97
CA GLN A 159 3.12 12.86 -5.88
C GLN A 159 1.78 13.61 -5.93
N MET A 160 0.99 13.36 -6.99
CA MET A 160 -0.31 13.98 -7.17
C MET A 160 -1.42 13.28 -6.38
N GLY A 161 -2.12 14.07 -5.58
CA GLY A 161 -3.17 13.62 -4.67
C GLY A 161 -2.64 13.62 -3.23
N ASP A 162 -3.47 13.16 -2.30
CA ASP A 162 -3.10 13.07 -0.89
C ASP A 162 -3.20 11.61 -0.39
N GLY A 163 -3.81 11.35 0.77
CA GLY A 163 -3.79 10.08 1.49
C GLY A 163 -3.90 8.84 0.62
N HIS A 164 -3.02 7.87 0.86
CA HIS A 164 -2.93 6.65 0.06
C HIS A 164 -2.54 5.45 0.91
N PHE A 165 -3.02 4.27 0.51
CA PHE A 165 -2.63 2.98 1.06
C PHE A 165 -1.92 2.16 -0.01
N SER A 166 -0.83 1.49 0.37
CA SER A 166 -0.19 0.46 -0.45
C SER A 166 0.64 -0.48 0.42
N PRO A 167 0.83 -1.75 0.01
CA PRO A 167 1.71 -2.67 0.70
C PRO A 167 3.18 -2.35 0.41
N ILE A 168 4.04 -2.68 1.37
CA ILE A 168 5.50 -2.64 1.23
C ILE A 168 5.97 -4.01 0.74
N GLY A 169 6.52 -4.02 -0.48
CA GLY A 169 6.94 -5.24 -1.15
C GLY A 169 8.41 -5.57 -1.02
N GLY A 170 9.17 -4.84 -0.20
CA GLY A 170 10.59 -5.08 -0.04
C GLY A 170 11.35 -3.94 0.63
N TYR A 171 12.56 -4.24 1.08
CA TYR A 171 13.47 -3.29 1.72
C TYR A 171 14.89 -3.47 1.19
N HIS A 172 15.60 -2.37 0.95
CA HIS A 172 17.00 -2.36 0.56
C HIS A 172 17.82 -1.65 1.63
N SER A 173 18.59 -2.40 2.41
CA SER A 173 19.23 -1.86 3.61
C SER A 173 20.40 -0.92 3.30
N GLY A 174 21.20 -1.20 2.27
CA GLY A 174 22.38 -0.37 1.93
C GLY A 174 22.08 1.06 1.45
N ARG A 175 20.86 1.31 0.97
CA ARG A 175 20.37 2.62 0.50
C ARG A 175 19.18 3.13 1.33
N ASP A 176 18.76 2.34 2.31
CA ASP A 176 17.60 2.59 3.16
C ASP A 176 16.31 2.92 2.38
N LEU A 177 15.98 2.05 1.40
CA LEU A 177 14.83 2.21 0.52
C LEU A 177 13.77 1.14 0.76
N VAL A 178 12.51 1.49 0.62
CA VAL A 178 11.37 0.57 0.62
C VAL A 178 10.67 0.57 -0.72
N LEU A 179 10.20 -0.59 -1.16
CA LEU A 179 9.45 -0.76 -2.39
C LEU A 179 7.95 -0.62 -2.12
N ILE A 180 7.32 0.42 -2.65
CA ILE A 180 5.88 0.63 -2.57
C ILE A 180 5.19 -0.06 -3.76
N PHE A 181 4.24 -0.96 -3.47
CA PHE A 181 3.38 -1.59 -4.46
C PHE A 181 2.13 -0.73 -4.73
N ASP A 182 2.33 0.39 -5.43
CA ASP A 182 1.27 1.37 -5.67
C ASP A 182 0.05 0.78 -6.40
N VAL A 183 -1.08 0.64 -5.69
CA VAL A 183 -2.32 0.07 -6.23
C VAL A 183 -3.03 1.01 -7.22
N ALA A 184 -2.68 2.30 -7.23
CA ALA A 184 -3.09 3.25 -8.26
C ALA A 184 -2.23 3.10 -9.53
N ARG A 185 -2.18 1.90 -10.09
CA ARG A 185 -1.29 1.51 -11.22
C ARG A 185 -1.51 2.31 -12.51
N PHE A 186 -2.69 2.93 -12.63
CA PHE A 186 -3.00 3.88 -13.72
C PHE A 186 -2.32 5.24 -13.54
N LYS A 187 -1.84 5.56 -12.33
CA LYS A 187 -1.19 6.83 -11.96
C LYS A 187 0.32 6.65 -11.85
N TYR A 188 0.80 5.70 -11.04
CA TYR A 188 2.22 5.48 -10.77
C TYR A 188 2.58 3.97 -10.80
N PRO A 189 3.79 3.60 -11.25
CA PRO A 189 4.28 2.23 -11.11
C PRO A 189 4.72 1.96 -9.66
N PRO A 190 5.05 0.70 -9.30
CA PRO A 190 5.85 0.43 -8.11
C PRO A 190 7.13 1.27 -8.13
N HIS A 191 7.52 1.75 -6.96
CA HIS A 191 8.66 2.67 -6.86
C HIS A 191 9.33 2.54 -5.50
N TRP A 192 10.63 2.80 -5.49
CA TRP A 192 11.43 2.86 -4.28
C TRP A 192 11.40 4.28 -3.71
N VAL A 193 11.28 4.39 -2.38
CA VAL A 193 11.42 5.64 -1.63
C VAL A 193 12.28 5.41 -0.40
N THR A 194 12.94 6.45 0.12
CA THR A 194 13.69 6.31 1.37
C THR A 194 12.75 6.09 2.55
N VAL A 195 13.19 5.31 3.54
CA VAL A 195 12.43 5.08 4.78
C VAL A 195 12.09 6.41 5.46
N ASP A 196 13.01 7.37 5.48
CA ASP A 196 12.77 8.71 6.04
C ASP A 196 11.69 9.52 5.31
N VAL A 197 11.60 9.42 3.97
CA VAL A 197 10.53 10.07 3.21
C VAL A 197 9.19 9.44 3.55
N LEU A 198 9.09 8.10 3.53
CA LEU A 198 7.86 7.40 3.86
C LEU A 198 7.43 7.66 5.31
N TRP A 199 8.37 7.63 6.25
CA TRP A 199 8.11 7.93 7.66
C TRP A 199 7.49 9.32 7.86
N ARG A 200 8.06 10.35 7.23
CA ARG A 200 7.47 11.71 7.25
C ARG A 200 6.08 11.73 6.61
N ALA A 201 5.87 10.98 5.55
CA ALA A 201 4.59 10.89 4.85
C ALA A 201 3.48 10.24 5.69
N MET A 202 3.83 9.33 6.60
CA MET A 202 2.88 8.74 7.55
C MET A 202 2.55 9.67 8.72
N LYS A 203 3.47 10.56 9.13
CA LYS A 203 3.22 11.54 10.21
C LYS A 203 2.22 12.63 9.82
N GLY A 204 2.20 13.04 8.56
CA GLY A 204 1.33 14.12 8.07
C GLY A 204 -0.17 13.85 8.19
N LEU A 205 -0.57 12.58 8.30
CA LEU A 205 -1.98 12.16 8.38
C LEU A 205 -2.61 12.34 9.77
N ILE A 206 -1.82 12.66 10.80
CA ILE A 206 -2.31 12.81 12.18
C ILE A 206 -2.97 14.19 12.40
N VAL A 207 -2.78 15.15 11.49
CA VAL A 207 -3.26 16.53 11.68
C VAL A 207 -4.78 16.67 11.45
N ASP A 208 -5.44 15.70 10.81
CA ASP A 208 -6.85 15.83 10.36
C ASP A 208 -7.86 14.84 10.97
N LEU A 209 -7.52 14.10 12.03
CA LEU A 209 -8.50 13.27 12.77
C LEU A 209 -8.84 13.83 14.15
N GLY A 210 -8.84 15.16 14.25
CA GLY A 210 -9.45 15.90 15.34
C GLY A 210 -10.92 16.20 15.07
N GLN A 211 -11.74 15.16 14.84
CA GLN A 211 -13.20 15.15 15.03
C GLN A 211 -13.76 13.73 14.88
#